data_AF-A0A0V0XMJ7-F1
#
_entry.id   AF-A0A0V0XMJ7-F1
#
_cell.length_a   1.000
_cell.length_b   1.000
_cell.length_c   1.000
_cell.angle_alpha   90.00
_cell.angle_beta   90.00
_cell.angle_gamma   90.00
#
_symmetry.space_group_name_H-M   'P 1'
#
loop_
_entity.id
_entity.type
_entity.pdbx_description
1 polymer ?
#
loop_
_entity_poly.entity_id
_entity_poly.type
_entity_poly.pdbx_seq_one_letter_code
_entity_poly.pdbx_strand_id
1 'polypeptide(L)'
;MEQCYAGKILIMSSMSKISAALSGMSAKMMNKFASPSSRLGKIVIRNKPKLQTFFCYAKIELMPPSIGEWPKIVSEVNNFRRNFNLMDLTVKEAIVYSAVAFEVLMWFFAGEVLGRRHLLGYYIAPNFQPIFIERFQDWKEPQLKEE
;
A
#
# COMPACT_ATOMS: atom_id res chain seq x y z
N MET A 1 3.58 -11.28 -18.77
CA MET A 1 5.00 -11.62 -18.49
C MET A 1 5.97 -10.65 -19.16
N GLU A 2 5.79 -10.26 -20.43
CA GLU A 2 6.73 -9.37 -21.16
C GLU A 2 6.92 -7.96 -20.56
N GLN A 3 5.88 -7.34 -20.00
CA GLN A 3 5.98 -5.98 -19.46
C GLN A 3 6.93 -5.87 -18.25
N CYS A 4 7.14 -6.96 -17.50
CA CYS A 4 8.06 -6.98 -16.35
C CYS A 4 9.54 -7.16 -16.77
N TYR A 5 9.82 -7.71 -17.95
CA TYR A 5 11.16 -7.82 -18.52
C TYR A 5 11.62 -6.50 -19.16
N ALA A 6 10.71 -5.77 -19.82
CA ALA A 6 10.99 -4.44 -20.35
C ALA A 6 11.39 -3.44 -19.24
N GLY A 7 10.74 -3.52 -18.07
CA GLY A 7 11.09 -2.72 -16.89
C GLY A 7 12.46 -3.06 -16.28
N LYS A 8 12.96 -4.30 -16.39
CA LYS A 8 14.31 -4.66 -15.93
C LYS A 8 15.40 -3.93 -16.71
N ILE A 9 15.25 -3.82 -18.04
CA ILE A 9 16.23 -3.16 -18.92
C ILE A 9 16.28 -1.65 -18.65
N LEU A 10 15.13 -1.01 -18.47
CA LEU A 10 15.03 0.42 -18.18
C LEU A 10 15.49 0.79 -16.76
N ILE A 11 15.17 -0.03 -15.77
CA ILE A 11 15.63 0.18 -14.39
C ILE A 11 17.15 -0.04 -14.27
N MET A 12 17.74 -1.02 -14.97
CA MET A 12 19.21 -1.20 -14.97
C MET A 12 19.96 0.00 -15.55
N SER A 13 19.41 0.68 -16.55
CA SER A 13 20.00 1.91 -17.11
C SER A 13 19.92 3.09 -16.12
N SER A 14 18.78 3.26 -15.44
CA SER A 14 18.59 4.36 -14.47
C SER A 14 19.30 4.11 -13.13
N MET A 15 19.52 2.85 -12.73
CA MET A 15 20.23 2.49 -11.50
C MET A 15 21.74 2.77 -11.59
N SER A 16 22.33 2.83 -12.79
CA SER A 16 23.73 3.21 -12.97
C SER A 16 24.00 4.64 -12.49
N LYS A 17 23.06 5.58 -12.71
CA LYS A 17 23.22 6.99 -12.33
C LYS A 17 22.93 7.27 -10.85
N ILE A 18 22.00 6.52 -10.23
CA ILE A 18 21.66 6.66 -8.80
C ILE A 18 22.66 5.92 -7.90
N SER A 19 23.30 4.85 -8.38
CA SER A 19 24.32 4.10 -7.63
C SER A 19 25.57 4.92 -7.27
N ALA A 20 25.87 5.99 -8.00
CA ALA A 20 26.99 6.88 -7.68
C ALA A 20 26.69 7.77 -6.45
N ALA A 21 25.43 8.19 -6.28
CA ALA A 21 24.99 9.07 -5.19
C ALA A 21 24.68 8.33 -3.88
N LEU A 22 24.44 7.02 -3.93
CA LEU A 22 24.23 6.14 -2.77
C LEU A 22 25.50 5.36 -2.38
N SER A 23 26.68 5.90 -2.67
CA SER A 23 27.97 5.29 -2.26
C SER A 23 28.39 5.68 -0.83
N GLY A 24 27.71 6.64 -0.21
CA GLY A 24 28.02 7.15 1.13
C GLY A 24 27.39 6.40 2.31
N MET A 25 26.41 5.51 2.08
CA MET A 25 25.78 4.75 3.17
C MET A 25 26.57 3.46 3.41
N SER A 26 27.43 3.51 4.43
CA SER A 26 28.35 2.48 4.91
C SER A 26 28.02 1.04 4.48
N ALA A 27 28.80 0.50 3.54
CA ALA A 27 28.78 -0.89 3.09
C ALA A 27 28.86 -1.91 4.25
N LYS A 28 29.35 -1.50 5.42
CA LYS A 28 29.42 -2.31 6.64
C LYS A 28 28.05 -2.57 7.28
N MET A 29 27.09 -1.65 7.14
CA MET A 29 25.71 -1.82 7.67
C MET A 29 24.86 -2.72 6.76
N MET A 30 25.03 -2.58 5.44
CA MET A 30 24.37 -3.45 4.46
C MET A 30 24.84 -4.92 4.57
N ASN A 31 26.13 -5.15 4.81
CA ASN A 31 26.67 -6.51 4.94
C ASN A 31 26.21 -7.23 6.23
N LYS A 32 25.84 -6.51 7.29
CA LYS A 32 25.26 -7.11 8.51
C LYS A 32 23.81 -7.55 8.33
N PHE A 33 23.01 -6.80 7.56
CA PHE A 33 21.63 -7.19 7.21
C PHE A 33 21.54 -8.19 6.07
N ALA A 34 22.52 -8.20 5.16
CA ALA A 34 22.58 -9.11 4.04
C ALA A 34 23.27 -10.45 4.34
N SER A 35 23.75 -10.66 5.57
CA SER A 35 24.41 -11.93 5.91
C SER A 35 23.45 -13.10 5.69
N PRO A 36 23.74 -14.03 4.75
CA PRO A 36 22.94 -15.23 4.51
C PRO A 36 22.87 -16.15 5.73
N SER A 37 23.73 -15.93 6.73
CA SER A 37 23.78 -16.69 7.97
C SER A 37 22.75 -16.22 9.01
N SER A 38 22.13 -15.06 8.84
CA SER A 38 21.09 -14.57 9.76
C SER A 38 19.69 -15.05 9.35
N ARG A 39 18.83 -15.37 10.33
CA ARG A 39 17.44 -15.80 10.08
C ARG A 39 16.66 -14.74 9.29
N LEU A 40 16.92 -13.46 9.56
CA LEU A 40 16.33 -12.33 8.84
C LEU A 40 16.83 -12.25 7.38
N GLY A 41 18.13 -12.44 7.14
CA GLY A 41 18.69 -12.48 5.79
C GLY A 41 18.04 -13.56 4.92
N LYS A 42 17.80 -14.76 5.49
CA LYS A 42 17.09 -15.84 4.79
C LYS A 42 15.64 -15.49 4.44
N ILE A 43 14.92 -14.81 5.33
CA ILE A 43 13.53 -14.39 5.09
C ILE A 43 13.48 -13.32 3.98
N VAL A 44 14.38 -12.35 4.02
CA VAL A 44 14.46 -11.30 3.00
C VAL A 44 14.81 -11.89 1.64
N ILE A 45 15.80 -12.77 1.55
CA ILE A 45 16.19 -13.43 0.29
C ILE A 45 15.04 -14.28 -0.26
N ARG A 46 14.31 -15.01 0.60
CA ARG A 46 13.14 -15.82 0.22
C ARG A 46 11.97 -14.97 -0.30
N ASN A 47 11.72 -13.82 0.30
CA ASN A 47 10.56 -12.97 -0.03
C ASN A 47 10.84 -11.94 -1.13
N LYS A 48 12.12 -11.65 -1.41
CA LYS A 48 12.55 -10.72 -2.46
C LYS A 48 11.89 -10.96 -3.83
N PRO A 49 11.83 -12.20 -4.39
CA PRO A 49 11.18 -12.40 -5.69
C PRO A 49 9.66 -12.16 -5.64
N LYS A 50 8.98 -12.51 -4.54
CA LYS A 50 7.53 -12.30 -4.38
C LYS A 50 7.16 -10.83 -4.28
N LEU A 51 7.97 -10.05 -3.55
CA LEU A 51 7.80 -8.61 -3.48
C LEU A 51 8.08 -7.95 -4.82
N GLN A 52 9.09 -8.42 -5.56
CA GLN A 52 9.38 -7.89 -6.89
C GLN A 52 8.22 -8.10 -7.87
N THR A 53 7.60 -9.28 -7.87
CA THR A 53 6.41 -9.53 -8.69
C THR A 53 5.23 -8.66 -8.25
N PHE A 54 5.00 -8.52 -6.95
CA PHE A 54 3.96 -7.65 -6.40
C PHE A 54 4.15 -6.19 -6.84
N PHE A 55 5.34 -5.63 -6.68
CA PHE A 55 5.64 -4.26 -7.10
C PHE A 55 5.50 -4.06 -8.62
N CYS A 56 5.71 -5.10 -9.42
CA CYS A 56 5.55 -5.02 -10.87
C CYS A 56 4.09 -4.82 -11.27
N TYR A 57 3.18 -5.64 -10.72
CA TYR A 57 1.74 -5.52 -10.97
C TYR A 57 1.13 -4.31 -10.28
N ALA A 58 1.52 -4.05 -9.03
CA ALA A 58 1.06 -2.89 -8.27
C ALA A 58 1.31 -1.57 -9.00
N LYS A 59 2.45 -1.43 -9.70
CA LYS A 59 2.73 -0.21 -10.48
C LYS A 59 1.78 -0.02 -11.66
N ILE A 60 1.28 -1.09 -12.26
CA ILE A 60 0.42 -0.99 -13.45
C ILE A 60 -1.05 -0.87 -13.02
N GLU A 61 -1.46 -1.64 -12.03
CA GLU A 61 -2.87 -1.77 -11.63
C GLU A 61 -3.28 -0.75 -10.55
N LEU A 62 -2.37 -0.40 -9.64
CA LEU A 62 -2.65 0.56 -8.56
C LEU A 62 -2.17 1.98 -8.87
N MET A 63 -1.57 2.23 -10.04
CA MET A 63 -1.26 3.61 -10.41
C MET A 63 -2.55 4.38 -10.64
N PRO A 64 -2.65 5.63 -10.18
CA PRO A 64 -3.77 6.47 -10.54
C PRO A 64 -3.80 6.62 -12.08
N PRO A 65 -4.97 6.52 -12.71
CA PRO A 65 -5.11 6.63 -14.16
C PRO A 65 -4.66 8.01 -14.65
N SER A 66 -4.27 8.09 -15.91
CA SER A 66 -3.86 9.35 -16.52
C SER A 66 -5.05 10.31 -16.69
N ILE A 67 -4.80 11.61 -16.61
CA ILE A 67 -5.84 12.65 -16.75
C ILE A 67 -6.58 12.53 -18.11
N GLY A 68 -5.90 12.05 -19.16
CA GLY A 68 -6.49 11.83 -20.48
C GLY A 68 -7.49 10.67 -20.57
N GLU A 69 -7.50 9.76 -19.60
CA GLU A 69 -8.36 8.56 -19.60
C GLU A 69 -9.71 8.79 -18.90
N TRP A 70 -9.86 9.91 -18.19
CA TRP A 70 -11.10 10.30 -17.52
C TRP A 70 -12.36 10.29 -18.39
N PRO A 71 -12.39 10.90 -19.60
CA PRO A 71 -13.60 10.90 -20.41
C PRO A 71 -14.03 9.48 -20.80
N LYS A 72 -13.06 8.57 -21.00
CA LYS A 72 -13.33 7.16 -21.30
C LYS A 72 -13.99 6.47 -20.09
N ILE A 73 -13.43 6.63 -18.90
CA ILE A 73 -13.99 6.06 -17.65
C ILE A 73 -15.44 6.53 -17.44
N VAL A 74 -15.70 7.82 -17.59
CA VAL A 74 -17.06 8.38 -17.43
C VAL A 74 -18.03 7.79 -18.45
N SER A 75 -17.58 7.61 -19.70
CA SER A 75 -18.41 7.00 -20.74
C SER A 75 -18.74 5.53 -20.43
N GLU A 76 -17.78 4.76 -19.94
CA GLU A 76 -17.94 3.36 -19.58
C GLU A 76 -18.88 3.18 -18.39
N VAL A 77 -18.73 3.99 -17.34
CA VAL A 77 -19.63 3.98 -16.17
C VAL A 77 -21.07 4.31 -16.58
N ASN A 78 -21.25 5.31 -17.44
CA ASN A 78 -22.59 5.69 -17.88
C ASN A 78 -23.23 4.61 -18.79
N ASN A 79 -22.43 3.93 -19.61
CA ASN A 79 -22.89 2.79 -20.40
C ASN A 79 -23.22 1.60 -19.51
N PHE A 80 -22.41 1.30 -18.50
CA PHE A 80 -22.70 0.24 -17.52
C PHE A 80 -24.04 0.51 -16.83
N ARG A 81 -24.24 1.74 -16.31
CA ARG A 81 -25.50 2.14 -15.66
C ARG A 81 -26.74 1.97 -16.55
N ARG A 82 -26.63 2.25 -17.86
CA ARG A 82 -27.75 2.13 -18.80
C ARG A 82 -28.12 0.68 -19.11
N ASN A 83 -27.13 -0.21 -19.16
CA ASN A 83 -27.32 -1.61 -19.54
C ASN A 83 -27.47 -2.54 -18.33
N PHE A 84 -27.30 -2.04 -17.11
CA PHE A 84 -27.38 -2.83 -15.90
C PHE A 84 -28.82 -3.25 -15.61
N ASN A 85 -29.15 -4.51 -15.88
CA ASN A 85 -30.43 -5.11 -15.52
C ASN A 85 -30.23 -6.09 -14.34
N LEU A 86 -30.89 -5.81 -13.23
CA LEU A 86 -30.84 -6.64 -12.02
C LEU A 86 -31.53 -8.00 -12.18
N MET A 87 -32.51 -8.09 -13.09
CA MET A 87 -33.34 -9.28 -13.24
C MET A 87 -32.68 -10.38 -14.07
N ASP A 88 -31.73 -10.01 -14.94
CA ASP A 88 -31.05 -10.95 -15.84
C ASP A 88 -29.73 -11.48 -15.25
N LEU A 89 -29.41 -11.10 -14.00
CA LEU A 89 -28.08 -11.26 -13.43
C LEU A 89 -27.90 -12.66 -12.83
N THR A 90 -26.89 -13.38 -13.30
CA THR A 90 -26.60 -14.72 -12.76
C THR A 90 -25.91 -14.62 -11.40
N VAL A 91 -26.04 -15.65 -10.56
CA VAL A 91 -25.42 -15.68 -9.21
C VAL A 91 -23.90 -15.48 -9.27
N LYS A 92 -23.25 -16.03 -10.30
CA LYS A 92 -21.79 -15.86 -10.47
C LYS A 92 -21.42 -14.41 -10.73
N GLU A 93 -22.16 -13.73 -11.60
CA GLU A 93 -21.94 -12.32 -11.91
C GLU A 93 -22.24 -11.43 -10.71
N ALA A 94 -23.30 -11.72 -9.95
CA ALA A 94 -23.65 -10.98 -8.75
C ALA A 94 -22.53 -11.03 -7.71
N ILE A 95 -21.90 -12.19 -7.53
CA ILE A 95 -20.78 -12.35 -6.60
C ILE A 95 -19.56 -11.56 -7.09
N VAL A 96 -19.27 -11.57 -8.40
CA VAL A 96 -18.15 -10.79 -8.95
C VAL A 96 -18.38 -9.29 -8.77
N TYR A 97 -19.57 -8.77 -9.11
CA TYR A 97 -19.88 -7.35 -8.94
C TYR A 97 -19.88 -6.92 -7.47
N SER A 98 -20.40 -7.74 -6.57
CA SER A 98 -20.37 -7.44 -5.14
C SER A 98 -18.94 -7.48 -4.57
N ALA A 99 -18.08 -8.40 -5.03
CA ALA A 99 -16.68 -8.43 -4.63
C ALA A 99 -15.93 -7.15 -5.05
N VAL A 100 -16.12 -6.70 -6.29
CA VAL A 100 -15.52 -5.44 -6.78
C VAL A 100 -16.08 -4.23 -6.03
N ALA A 101 -17.39 -4.18 -5.80
CA ALA A 101 -18.01 -3.11 -5.01
C ALA A 101 -17.45 -3.05 -3.58
N PHE A 102 -17.22 -4.22 -2.98
CA PHE A 102 -16.63 -4.33 -1.65
C PHE A 102 -15.16 -3.89 -1.62
N GLU A 103 -14.39 -4.20 -2.66
CA GLU A 103 -13.01 -3.73 -2.80
C GLU A 103 -12.93 -2.20 -2.82
N VAL A 104 -13.79 -1.55 -3.61
CA VAL A 104 -13.84 -0.08 -3.68
C VAL A 104 -14.24 0.53 -2.32
N LEU A 105 -15.18 -0.11 -1.60
CA LEU A 105 -15.57 0.31 -0.26
C LEU A 105 -14.40 0.17 0.74
N MET A 106 -13.65 -0.92 0.69
CA MET A 106 -12.46 -1.12 1.53
C MET A 106 -11.37 -0.07 1.25
N TRP A 107 -11.21 0.37 0.01
CA TRP A 107 -10.32 1.49 -0.33
C TRP A 107 -10.72 2.80 0.35
N PHE A 108 -12.02 3.07 0.50
CA PHE A 108 -12.50 4.22 1.25
C PHE A 108 -12.13 4.13 2.74
N PHE A 109 -12.31 2.97 3.37
CA PHE A 109 -11.89 2.74 4.75
C PHE A 109 -10.37 2.85 4.94
N ALA A 110 -9.59 2.34 3.99
CA ALA A 110 -8.14 2.53 4.00
C ALA A 110 -7.76 4.03 3.94
N GLY A 111 -8.50 4.82 3.15
CA GLY A 111 -8.38 6.28 3.12
C GLY A 111 -8.72 6.95 4.45
N GLU A 112 -9.78 6.50 5.13
CA GLU A 112 -10.15 6.99 6.47
C GLU A 112 -9.05 6.69 7.50
N VAL A 113 -8.48 5.49 7.47
CA VAL A 113 -7.35 5.09 8.34
C VAL A 113 -6.12 5.95 8.07
N LEU A 114 -5.79 6.22 6.81
CA LEU A 114 -4.70 7.13 6.43
C LEU A 114 -4.98 8.57 6.88
N GLY A 115 -6.22 9.04 6.75
CA GLY A 115 -6.63 10.38 7.20
C GLY A 115 -6.52 10.56 8.71
N ARG A 116 -6.90 9.54 9.49
CA ARG A 116 -6.78 9.53 10.96
C ARG A 116 -5.37 9.25 11.47
N ARG A 117 -4.53 8.58 10.66
CA ARG A 117 -3.19 8.10 11.05
C ARG A 117 -3.20 7.14 12.24
N HIS A 118 -4.34 6.51 12.54
CA HIS A 118 -4.50 5.54 13.63
C HIS A 118 -5.32 4.34 13.15
N LEU A 119 -4.88 3.13 13.52
CA LEU A 119 -5.53 1.87 13.12
C LEU A 119 -6.74 1.53 13.99
N LEU A 120 -6.82 2.05 15.23
CA LEU A 120 -7.79 1.61 16.25
C LEU A 120 -8.62 2.77 16.83
N GLY A 121 -9.74 3.14 16.21
CA GLY A 121 -10.69 4.09 16.79
C GLY A 121 -10.13 5.49 17.12
N TYR A 122 -11.02 6.38 17.58
CA TYR A 122 -10.63 7.68 18.11
C TYR A 122 -10.27 7.54 19.59
N TYR A 123 -9.21 8.23 20.02
CA TYR A 123 -8.87 8.29 21.43
C TYR A 123 -9.89 9.15 22.16
N ILE A 124 -10.85 8.50 22.83
CA ILE A 124 -11.82 9.16 23.70
C ILE A 124 -11.33 8.90 25.13
N ALA A 125 -10.96 9.97 25.85
CA ALA A 125 -10.67 9.85 27.27
C ALA A 125 -11.96 9.41 27.99
N PRO A 126 -11.95 8.27 28.72
CA PRO A 126 -13.11 7.87 29.49
C PRO A 126 -13.37 8.90 30.60
N ASN A 127 -14.64 9.27 30.79
CA ASN A 127 -15.07 10.17 31.88
C ASN A 127 -15.09 9.48 33.26
N PHE A 128 -14.56 8.26 33.37
CA PHE A 128 -14.50 7.46 34.60
C PHE A 128 -13.06 7.07 34.90
N GLN A 129 -12.73 6.97 36.18
CA GLN A 129 -11.40 6.55 36.62
C GLN A 129 -11.24 5.04 36.37
N PRO A 130 -10.19 4.58 35.65
CA PRO A 130 -10.00 3.16 35.39
C PRO A 130 -9.60 2.43 36.67
N ILE A 131 -10.33 1.38 37.02
CA ILE A 131 -10.10 0.57 38.24
C ILE A 131 -8.81 -0.25 38.13
N PHE A 132 -8.38 -0.64 36.92
CA PHE A 132 -7.08 -1.28 36.66
C PHE A 132 -6.83 -1.34 35.14
N ILE A 133 -6.27 -0.28 34.55
CA ILE A 133 -5.78 -0.31 33.17
C ILE A 133 -4.50 0.53 33.13
N GLU A 134 -3.33 -0.12 33.10
CA GLU A 134 -2.13 0.57 32.61
C GLU A 134 -2.29 0.72 31.10
N ARG A 135 -2.88 1.85 30.68
CA ARG A 135 -2.79 2.28 29.29
C ARG A 135 -1.31 2.44 28.98
N PHE A 136 -0.86 1.81 27.90
CA PHE A 136 0.48 1.95 27.35
C PHE A 136 0.96 3.40 27.46
N GLN A 137 1.97 3.63 28.30
CA GLN A 137 2.82 4.82 28.38
C GLN A 137 2.15 6.10 27.84
N ASP A 138 1.43 6.82 28.69
CA ASP A 138 0.89 8.15 28.35
C ASP A 138 2.04 9.00 27.78
N TRP A 139 1.91 9.39 26.51
CA TRP A 139 2.88 10.25 25.84
C TRP A 139 2.96 11.57 26.59
N LYS A 140 4.03 11.77 27.35
CA LYS A 140 4.28 13.04 28.04
C LYS A 140 4.83 14.02 27.02
N GLU A 141 4.07 15.08 26.73
CA GLU A 141 4.54 16.18 25.86
C GLU A 141 5.92 16.64 26.35
N PRO A 142 6.92 16.72 25.45
CA PRO A 142 8.19 17.34 25.81
C PRO A 142 7.90 18.82 26.09
N GLN A 143 8.07 19.23 27.35
CA GLN A 143 8.05 20.64 27.73
C GLN A 143 9.06 21.38 26.83
N LEU A 144 8.57 22.26 25.97
CA LEU A 144 9.42 23.18 25.23
C LEU A 144 10.10 24.06 26.29
N LYS A 145 11.41 23.88 26.48
CA LYS A 145 12.20 24.83 27.24
C LYS A 145 12.18 26.12 26.45
N GLU A 146 11.34 27.06 26.88
CA GLU A 146 11.54 28.46 26.57
C GLU A 146 12.85 28.86 27.26
N GLU A 147 13.93 28.90 26.48
CA GLU A 147 15.14 29.68 26.79
C GLU A 147 14.98 31.10 26.22
#